data_AF-A0A674B3V1-F1
#
_entry.id   AF-A0A674B3V1-F1
#
_cell.length_a   1.000
_cell.length_b   1.000
_cell.length_c   1.000
_cell.angle_alpha   90.00
_cell.angle_beta   90.00
_cell.angle_gamma   90.00
#
_symmetry.space_group_name_H-M   'P 1'
#
loop_
_entity.id
_entity.type
_entity.pdbx_description
1 polymer ?
#
loop_
_entity_poly.entity_id
_entity_poly.type
_entity_poly.pdbx_seq_one_letter_code
_entity_poly.pdbx_strand_id
1 'polypeptide(L)'
;MSSIENQLHNQIENGKLHKAVYDQTAIDLAGEMQLSHPAFSGNRSNMEKHILTSLAEEENFDKCMTYIHNPRKHFERFSRENVEKYILTEKRSKILTMIEGNIKGKEQRVSHAVQTATKTVKNKNGNTNMWLRELSSALKDELKFAEKHFSDFCDITNFDFLEEEVREVLANRIMEINRSLSNVSLLDMKQFRERPDEILIKHFCDCCWVHCPFCKGHKPKDHNVPFHRPKGINGCHFRNTVEFWIDFCTTSVTSNCRFYPSHESEDTYLLKEYRKAGPRFADWSITPDLSELPYWKWFVCRYQKDLERFYDKKFQGRGEIPNEWRKFTKQQAIESLKKI
;
A
#
# COMPACT_ATOMS: atom_id res chain seq x y z
N MET A 1 -40.11 -19.66 -16.18
CA MET A 1 -39.49 -18.81 -15.17
C MET A 1 -40.08 -17.42 -15.25
N SER A 2 -40.55 -16.88 -14.13
CA SER A 2 -41.05 -15.50 -14.06
C SER A 2 -39.93 -14.50 -14.38
N SER A 3 -40.28 -13.30 -14.84
CA SER A 3 -39.27 -12.28 -15.13
C SER A 3 -38.53 -11.78 -13.87
N ILE A 4 -39.08 -12.04 -12.68
CA ILE A 4 -38.42 -11.77 -11.39
C ILE A 4 -37.40 -12.86 -11.06
N GLU A 5 -37.71 -14.13 -11.28
CA GLU A 5 -36.73 -15.23 -11.20
C GLU A 5 -35.52 -14.91 -12.08
N ASN A 6 -35.75 -14.54 -13.34
CA ASN A 6 -34.67 -14.18 -14.26
C ASN A 6 -33.85 -12.96 -13.78
N GLN A 7 -34.45 -11.99 -13.10
CA GLN A 7 -33.70 -10.84 -12.56
C GLN A 7 -32.93 -11.19 -11.28
N LEU A 8 -33.52 -11.99 -10.38
CA LEU A 8 -32.83 -12.49 -9.19
C LEU A 8 -31.66 -13.39 -9.58
N HIS A 9 -31.90 -14.31 -10.53
CA HIS A 9 -30.85 -15.07 -11.21
C HIS A 9 -29.81 -14.12 -11.79
N ASN A 10 -30.17 -13.16 -12.64
CA ASN A 10 -29.19 -12.24 -13.23
C ASN A 10 -28.39 -11.42 -12.20
N GLN A 11 -28.94 -11.10 -11.03
CA GLN A 11 -28.21 -10.33 -10.02
C GLN A 11 -27.31 -11.21 -9.13
N ILE A 12 -27.72 -12.46 -8.89
CA ILE A 12 -26.95 -13.43 -8.07
C ILE A 12 -25.93 -14.20 -8.94
N GLU A 13 -26.27 -14.53 -10.19
CA GLU A 13 -25.45 -15.26 -11.18
C GLU A 13 -24.40 -14.41 -11.90
N ASN A 14 -24.60 -13.10 -12.13
CA ASN A 14 -23.66 -12.24 -12.90
C ASN A 14 -22.33 -11.96 -12.18
N GLY A 15 -21.80 -12.92 -11.43
CA GLY A 15 -20.50 -12.82 -10.78
C GLY A 15 -20.47 -11.84 -9.60
N LYS A 16 -21.60 -11.22 -9.22
CA LYS A 16 -21.64 -10.25 -8.11
C LYS A 16 -21.29 -10.87 -6.77
N LEU A 17 -21.85 -12.04 -6.46
CA LEU A 17 -21.52 -12.78 -5.24
C LEU A 17 -20.05 -13.19 -5.23
N HIS A 18 -19.58 -13.78 -6.33
CA HIS A 18 -18.18 -14.16 -6.50
C HIS A 18 -17.25 -12.94 -6.28
N LYS A 19 -17.52 -11.83 -6.96
CA LYS A 19 -16.73 -10.60 -6.85
C LYS A 19 -16.78 -10.00 -5.45
N ALA A 20 -17.94 -10.02 -4.78
CA ALA A 20 -18.08 -9.56 -3.40
C ALA A 20 -17.30 -10.42 -2.40
N VAL A 21 -17.22 -11.73 -2.62
CA VAL A 21 -16.38 -12.63 -1.81
C VAL A 21 -14.90 -12.30 -1.99
N TYR A 22 -14.44 -12.12 -3.23
CA TYR A 22 -13.03 -11.78 -3.50
C TYR A 22 -12.68 -10.37 -3.02
N ASP A 23 -13.56 -9.38 -3.21
CA ASP A 23 -13.37 -8.01 -2.70
C ASP A 23 -13.20 -8.04 -1.16
N GLN A 24 -14.05 -8.79 -0.44
CA GLN A 24 -13.91 -8.94 1.03
C GLN A 24 -12.63 -9.69 1.39
N THR A 25 -12.29 -10.75 0.65
CA THR A 25 -11.07 -11.53 0.88
C THR A 25 -9.81 -10.67 0.70
N ALA A 26 -9.79 -9.75 -0.27
CA ALA A 26 -8.67 -8.82 -0.44
C ALA A 26 -8.48 -7.93 0.78
N ILE A 27 -9.58 -7.41 1.33
CA ILE A 27 -9.59 -6.58 2.54
C ILE A 27 -9.08 -7.38 3.74
N ASP A 28 -9.63 -8.58 3.95
CA ASP A 28 -9.26 -9.42 5.09
C ASP A 28 -7.81 -9.89 5.00
N LEU A 29 -7.34 -10.21 3.79
CA LEU A 29 -5.95 -10.59 3.56
C LEU A 29 -4.99 -9.42 3.82
N ALA A 30 -5.32 -8.21 3.32
CA ALA A 30 -4.55 -7.02 3.63
C ALA A 30 -4.50 -6.76 5.15
N GLY A 31 -5.63 -6.88 5.84
CA GLY A 31 -5.72 -6.75 7.30
C GLY A 31 -4.90 -7.81 8.05
N GLU A 32 -4.98 -9.07 7.64
CA GLU A 32 -4.15 -10.15 8.20
C GLU A 32 -2.67 -9.90 7.99
N MET A 33 -2.26 -9.38 6.83
CA MET A 33 -0.87 -9.05 6.56
C MET A 33 -0.41 -7.89 7.44
N GLN A 34 -1.25 -6.90 7.70
CA GLN A 34 -0.96 -5.83 8.66
C GLN A 34 -0.81 -6.35 10.10
N LEU A 35 -1.47 -7.45 10.45
CA LEU A 35 -1.37 -8.05 11.78
C LEU A 35 -0.19 -9.02 11.91
N SER A 36 0.09 -9.81 10.87
CA SER A 36 1.00 -10.97 10.95
C SER A 36 2.30 -10.82 10.18
N HIS A 37 2.37 -9.97 9.15
CA HIS A 37 3.56 -9.80 8.35
C HIS A 37 4.43 -8.67 8.90
N PRO A 38 5.67 -8.93 9.36
CA PRO A 38 6.48 -7.93 10.05
C PRO A 38 6.63 -6.61 9.29
N ALA A 39 6.79 -6.68 7.96
CA ALA A 39 6.98 -5.48 7.12
C ALA A 39 5.74 -4.60 6.98
N PHE A 40 4.54 -5.15 7.17
CA PHE A 40 3.28 -4.39 7.16
C PHE A 40 2.70 -4.17 8.55
N SER A 41 3.32 -4.74 9.58
CA SER A 41 2.93 -4.46 10.96
C SER A 41 3.33 -3.03 11.36
N GLY A 42 2.42 -2.31 12.01
CA GLY A 42 2.68 -0.95 12.48
C GLY A 42 2.60 0.13 11.40
N ASN A 43 3.51 1.10 11.44
CA ASN A 43 3.44 2.30 10.61
C ASN A 43 4.37 2.25 9.39
N ARG A 44 4.25 3.24 8.51
CA ARG A 44 5.08 3.36 7.30
C ARG A 44 6.60 3.38 7.59
N SER A 45 7.05 3.96 8.70
CA SER A 45 8.47 3.95 9.05
C SER A 45 8.96 2.54 9.34
N ASN A 46 8.10 1.66 9.89
CA ASN A 46 8.41 0.24 10.03
C ASN A 46 8.61 -0.42 8.66
N MET A 47 7.69 -0.20 7.71
CA MET A 47 7.84 -0.68 6.34
C MET A 47 9.14 -0.18 5.70
N GLU A 48 9.52 1.08 5.94
CA GLU A 48 10.77 1.64 5.44
C GLU A 48 12.01 0.95 6.02
N LYS A 49 12.01 0.58 7.31
CA LYS A 49 13.10 -0.21 7.93
C LYS A 49 13.27 -1.56 7.23
N HIS A 50 12.16 -2.23 6.93
CA HIS A 50 12.19 -3.50 6.22
C HIS A 50 12.66 -3.34 4.76
N ILE A 51 12.28 -2.26 4.08
CA ILE A 51 12.83 -1.90 2.77
C ILE A 51 14.34 -1.70 2.83
N LEU A 52 14.83 -0.88 3.77
CA LEU A 52 16.27 -0.62 3.93
C LEU A 52 17.03 -1.90 4.31
N THR A 53 16.43 -2.76 5.15
CA THR A 53 17.02 -4.06 5.48
C THR A 53 17.15 -4.96 4.24
N SER A 54 16.09 -5.10 3.44
CA SER A 54 16.14 -5.89 2.18
C SER A 54 17.13 -5.31 1.18
N LEU A 55 17.21 -3.98 1.04
CA LEU A 55 18.20 -3.33 0.18
C LEU A 55 19.65 -3.60 0.63
N ALA A 56 19.89 -3.64 1.95
CA ALA A 56 21.20 -3.99 2.49
C ALA A 56 21.52 -5.48 2.33
N GLU A 57 20.54 -6.36 2.45
CA GLU A 57 20.72 -7.81 2.26
C GLU A 57 20.98 -8.18 0.80
N GLU A 58 20.22 -7.60 -0.13
CA GLU A 58 20.32 -7.87 -1.57
C GLU A 58 21.56 -7.26 -2.23
N GLU A 59 22.09 -6.18 -1.63
CA GLU A 59 23.24 -5.41 -2.13
C GLU A 59 23.15 -5.02 -3.62
N ASN A 60 21.93 -4.76 -4.11
CA ASN A 60 21.65 -4.36 -5.48
C ASN A 60 21.61 -2.82 -5.61
N PHE A 61 22.63 -2.25 -6.23
CA PHE A 61 22.77 -0.80 -6.39
C PHE A 61 21.59 -0.15 -7.14
N ASP A 62 21.09 -0.76 -8.22
CA ASP A 62 19.99 -0.21 -9.00
C ASP A 62 18.69 -0.14 -8.20
N LYS A 63 18.42 -1.14 -7.35
CA LYS A 63 17.29 -1.11 -6.42
C LYS A 63 17.47 0.00 -5.37
N CYS A 64 18.68 0.16 -4.83
CA CYS A 64 19.00 1.25 -3.92
C CYS A 64 18.76 2.63 -4.57
N MET A 65 19.23 2.83 -5.79
CA MET A 65 19.04 4.09 -6.54
C MET A 65 17.56 4.32 -6.89
N THR A 66 16.81 3.26 -7.18
CA THR A 66 15.35 3.34 -7.35
C THR A 66 14.68 3.84 -6.06
N TYR A 67 15.06 3.31 -4.89
CA TYR A 67 14.54 3.81 -3.61
C TYR A 67 14.95 5.28 -3.35
N ILE A 68 16.18 5.68 -3.66
CA ILE A 68 16.67 7.05 -3.40
C ILE A 68 15.96 8.09 -4.27
N HIS A 69 15.72 7.80 -5.55
CA HIS A 69 15.17 8.77 -6.51
C HIS A 69 13.69 8.61 -6.80
N ASN A 70 13.14 7.41 -6.60
CA ASN A 70 11.74 7.11 -6.79
C ASN A 70 11.23 6.21 -5.65
N PRO A 71 11.22 6.74 -4.40
CA PRO A 71 10.86 5.95 -3.24
C PRO A 71 9.41 5.45 -3.34
N ARG A 72 8.49 6.19 -3.96
CA ARG A 72 7.11 5.72 -4.20
C ARG A 72 7.09 4.42 -4.99
N LYS A 73 7.74 4.41 -6.16
CA LYS A 73 7.83 3.21 -6.99
C LYS A 73 8.48 2.05 -6.23
N HIS A 74 9.47 2.32 -5.38
CA HIS A 74 10.12 1.28 -4.58
C HIS A 74 9.19 0.69 -3.51
N PHE A 75 8.47 1.53 -2.76
CA PHE A 75 7.49 1.07 -1.76
C PHE A 75 6.38 0.25 -2.42
N GLU A 76 5.85 0.73 -3.55
CA GLU A 76 4.81 0.00 -4.26
C GLU A 76 5.32 -1.36 -4.76
N ARG A 77 6.53 -1.43 -5.33
CA ARG A 77 7.14 -2.70 -5.73
C ARG A 77 7.33 -3.63 -4.53
N PHE A 78 7.87 -3.12 -3.43
CA PHE A 78 8.08 -3.90 -2.21
C PHE A 78 6.75 -4.46 -1.68
N SER A 79 5.67 -3.67 -1.70
CA SER A 79 4.33 -4.16 -1.33
C SER A 79 3.88 -5.31 -2.23
N ARG A 80 4.00 -5.16 -3.55
CA ARG A 80 3.59 -6.19 -4.51
C ARG A 80 4.37 -7.48 -4.32
N GLU A 81 5.69 -7.40 -4.22
CA GLU A 81 6.58 -8.56 -4.04
C GLU A 81 6.29 -9.28 -2.71
N ASN A 82 6.06 -8.55 -1.62
CA ASN A 82 5.75 -9.16 -0.33
C ASN A 82 4.37 -9.81 -0.29
N VAL A 83 3.35 -9.20 -0.91
CA VAL A 83 2.00 -9.78 -1.02
C VAL A 83 2.02 -11.02 -1.88
N GLU A 84 2.67 -10.97 -3.05
CA GLU A 84 2.83 -12.12 -3.94
C GLU A 84 3.57 -13.25 -3.23
N LYS A 85 4.69 -12.95 -2.57
CA LYS A 85 5.42 -13.94 -1.77
C LYS A 85 4.54 -14.53 -0.67
N TYR A 86 3.87 -13.70 0.13
CA TYR A 86 2.98 -14.16 1.20
C TYR A 86 1.96 -15.16 0.66
N ILE A 87 1.28 -14.78 -0.43
CA ILE A 87 0.29 -15.61 -1.11
C ILE A 87 0.86 -16.94 -1.63
N LEU A 88 2.07 -16.93 -2.22
CA LEU A 88 2.70 -18.10 -2.84
C LEU A 88 3.34 -19.05 -1.82
N THR A 89 4.01 -18.52 -0.80
CA THR A 89 4.85 -19.30 0.11
C THR A 89 4.20 -19.59 1.45
N GLU A 90 3.28 -18.75 1.92
CA GLU A 90 2.73 -18.85 3.27
C GLU A 90 1.19 -18.81 3.27
N LYS A 91 0.58 -19.87 3.80
CA LYS A 91 -0.83 -19.90 4.19
C LYS A 91 -1.87 -19.94 3.05
N ARG A 92 -1.66 -20.73 1.99
CA ARG A 92 -2.75 -21.12 1.06
C ARG A 92 -4.00 -21.62 1.81
N SER A 93 -3.80 -22.42 2.85
CA SER A 93 -4.88 -22.89 3.73
C SER A 93 -5.60 -21.74 4.44
N LYS A 94 -4.88 -20.73 4.94
CA LYS A 94 -5.51 -19.58 5.60
C LYS A 94 -6.30 -18.71 4.63
N ILE A 95 -5.78 -18.48 3.42
CA ILE A 95 -6.49 -17.73 2.38
C ILE A 95 -7.75 -18.49 1.96
N LEU A 96 -7.67 -19.81 1.82
CA LEU A 96 -8.83 -20.68 1.60
C LEU A 96 -9.87 -20.54 2.71
N THR A 97 -9.45 -20.63 3.97
CA THR A 97 -10.34 -20.45 5.12
C THR A 97 -10.98 -19.05 5.14
N MET A 98 -10.26 -18.00 4.74
CA MET A 98 -10.81 -16.65 4.60
C MET A 98 -11.89 -16.61 3.51
N ILE A 99 -11.62 -17.18 2.33
CA ILE A 99 -12.59 -17.23 1.24
C ILE A 99 -13.84 -18.02 1.66
N GLU A 100 -13.67 -19.20 2.25
CA GLU A 100 -14.77 -20.03 2.75
C GLU A 100 -15.58 -19.31 3.84
N GLY A 101 -14.90 -18.62 4.76
CA GLY A 101 -15.54 -17.78 5.77
C GLY A 101 -16.34 -16.64 5.15
N ASN A 102 -15.78 -15.99 4.12
CA ASN A 102 -16.45 -14.92 3.38
C ASN A 102 -17.65 -15.42 2.58
N ILE A 103 -17.57 -16.60 1.98
CA ILE A 103 -18.70 -17.25 1.32
C ILE A 103 -19.83 -17.48 2.32
N LYS A 104 -19.54 -18.12 3.47
CA LYS A 104 -20.53 -18.37 4.52
C LYS A 104 -21.13 -17.07 5.07
N GLY A 105 -20.29 -16.04 5.29
CA GLY A 105 -20.74 -14.74 5.75
C GLY A 105 -21.68 -14.06 4.76
N LYS A 106 -21.37 -14.12 3.46
CA LYS A 106 -22.22 -13.57 2.39
C LYS A 106 -23.53 -14.36 2.27
N GLU A 107 -23.46 -15.70 2.34
CA GLU A 107 -24.63 -16.57 2.33
C GLU A 107 -25.61 -16.23 3.45
N GLN A 108 -25.11 -16.08 4.68
CA GLN A 108 -25.91 -15.73 5.84
C GLN A 108 -26.56 -14.35 5.70
N ARG A 109 -25.81 -13.36 5.20
CA ARG A 109 -26.34 -12.00 4.99
C ARG A 109 -27.41 -11.96 3.90
N VAL A 110 -27.21 -12.67 2.79
CA VAL A 110 -28.22 -12.79 1.73
C VAL A 110 -29.47 -13.50 2.25
N SER A 111 -29.32 -14.63 2.92
CA SER A 111 -30.44 -15.38 3.51
C SER A 111 -31.23 -14.54 4.50
N HIS A 112 -30.55 -13.79 5.37
CA HIS A 112 -31.19 -12.91 6.34
C HIS A 112 -31.93 -11.74 5.68
N ALA A 113 -31.35 -11.15 4.63
CA ALA A 113 -31.99 -10.07 3.87
C ALA A 113 -33.29 -10.54 3.18
N VAL A 114 -33.26 -11.74 2.59
CA VAL A 114 -34.44 -12.37 1.97
C VAL A 114 -35.54 -12.60 3.01
N GLN A 115 -35.22 -13.27 4.13
CA GLN A 115 -36.16 -13.51 5.22
C GLN A 115 -36.78 -12.22 5.76
N THR A 116 -35.95 -11.18 5.93
CA THR A 116 -36.39 -9.87 6.43
C THR A 116 -37.33 -9.18 5.45
N ALA A 117 -37.00 -9.21 4.14
CA ALA A 117 -37.86 -8.66 3.09
C ALA A 117 -39.20 -9.40 3.03
N THR A 118 -39.19 -10.74 3.05
CA THR A 118 -40.39 -11.60 3.03
C THR A 118 -41.31 -11.31 4.21
N LYS A 119 -40.75 -11.31 5.43
CA LYS A 119 -41.51 -11.00 6.66
C LYS A 119 -42.09 -9.59 6.63
N THR A 120 -41.32 -8.62 6.16
CA THR A 120 -41.75 -7.21 6.12
C THR A 120 -42.92 -7.00 5.18
N VAL A 121 -42.90 -7.65 4.02
CA VAL A 121 -43.95 -7.53 3.00
C VAL A 121 -45.22 -8.24 3.44
N LYS A 122 -45.09 -9.46 4.00
CA LYS A 122 -46.23 -10.18 4.60
C LYS A 122 -46.90 -9.36 5.71
N ASN A 123 -46.13 -8.78 6.61
CA ASN A 123 -46.66 -7.99 7.73
C ASN A 123 -47.37 -6.71 7.30
N LYS A 124 -46.96 -6.10 6.18
CA LYS A 124 -47.55 -4.86 5.66
C LYS A 124 -48.57 -5.09 4.55
N ASN A 125 -48.93 -6.35 4.25
CA ASN A 125 -49.71 -6.72 3.06
C ASN A 125 -49.17 -6.03 1.80
N GLY A 126 -47.84 -5.98 1.69
CA GLY A 126 -47.13 -5.33 0.60
C GLY A 126 -47.15 -6.15 -0.68
N ASN A 127 -46.71 -5.54 -1.76
CA ASN A 127 -46.57 -6.18 -3.06
C ASN A 127 -45.10 -6.54 -3.35
N THR A 128 -44.88 -7.17 -4.50
CA THR A 128 -43.56 -7.60 -4.96
C THR A 128 -42.56 -6.43 -5.10
N ASN A 129 -43.02 -5.24 -5.50
CA ASN A 129 -42.16 -4.05 -5.57
C ASN A 129 -41.64 -3.63 -4.19
N MET A 130 -42.49 -3.75 -3.17
CA MET A 130 -42.06 -3.51 -1.80
C MET A 130 -40.99 -4.53 -1.38
N TRP A 131 -41.19 -5.82 -1.68
CA TRP A 131 -40.21 -6.87 -1.37
C TRP A 131 -38.86 -6.62 -2.01
N LEU A 132 -38.85 -6.30 -3.31
CA LEU A 132 -37.63 -6.01 -4.06
C LEU A 132 -36.89 -4.79 -3.51
N ARG A 133 -37.62 -3.76 -3.06
CA ARG A 133 -37.02 -2.57 -2.44
C ARG A 133 -36.37 -2.90 -1.10
N GLU A 134 -37.05 -3.64 -0.22
CA GLU A 134 -36.49 -4.04 1.07
C GLU A 134 -35.24 -4.91 0.88
N LEU A 135 -35.30 -5.89 -0.03
CA LEU A 135 -34.16 -6.76 -0.36
C LEU A 135 -32.99 -5.96 -0.96
N SER A 136 -33.26 -5.10 -1.93
CA SER A 136 -32.22 -4.29 -2.59
C SER A 136 -31.54 -3.35 -1.62
N SER A 137 -32.31 -2.74 -0.71
CA SER A 137 -31.79 -1.89 0.35
C SER A 137 -30.86 -2.68 1.27
N ALA A 138 -31.30 -3.86 1.72
CA ALA A 138 -30.51 -4.72 2.61
C ALA A 138 -29.23 -5.27 1.96
N LEU A 139 -29.21 -5.46 0.64
CA LEU A 139 -28.06 -6.01 -0.10
C LEU A 139 -27.19 -4.98 -0.82
N LYS A 140 -27.51 -3.68 -0.67
CA LYS A 140 -26.84 -2.59 -1.37
C LYS A 140 -25.33 -2.60 -1.11
N ASP A 141 -24.92 -2.67 0.16
CA ASP A 141 -23.51 -2.64 0.54
C ASP A 141 -22.82 -4.00 0.38
N GLU A 142 -23.60 -5.09 0.35
CA GLU A 142 -23.07 -6.46 0.29
C GLU A 142 -22.72 -6.92 -1.12
N LEU A 143 -23.60 -6.62 -2.08
CA LEU A 143 -23.53 -7.11 -3.46
C LEU A 143 -23.57 -5.99 -4.51
N LYS A 144 -23.66 -4.71 -4.08
CA LYS A 144 -23.81 -3.55 -4.98
C LYS A 144 -24.98 -3.76 -5.95
N PHE A 145 -26.15 -4.11 -5.39
CA PHE A 145 -27.40 -4.19 -6.15
C PHE A 145 -27.69 -2.83 -6.79
N ALA A 146 -27.98 -2.82 -8.09
CA ALA A 146 -28.39 -1.61 -8.77
C ALA A 146 -29.89 -1.44 -8.56
N GLU A 147 -30.32 -0.32 -7.97
CA GLU A 147 -31.74 0.02 -7.74
C GLU A 147 -32.58 0.09 -9.04
N LYS A 148 -31.94 0.08 -10.22
CA LYS A 148 -32.52 0.58 -11.49
C LYS A 148 -33.26 -0.42 -12.38
N HIS A 149 -33.58 -1.65 -11.96
CA HIS A 149 -34.17 -2.63 -12.90
C HIS A 149 -35.50 -3.28 -12.52
N PHE A 150 -36.13 -2.91 -11.40
CA PHE A 150 -37.40 -3.55 -10.99
C PHE A 150 -38.65 -2.81 -11.49
N SER A 151 -38.65 -2.35 -12.74
CA SER A 151 -39.83 -1.72 -13.34
C SER A 151 -40.83 -2.80 -13.77
N ASP A 152 -42.06 -2.69 -13.25
CA ASP A 152 -43.29 -3.33 -13.70
C ASP A 152 -43.38 -4.87 -13.57
N PHE A 153 -43.51 -5.36 -12.34
CA PHE A 153 -44.04 -6.71 -12.10
C PHE A 153 -45.35 -6.70 -11.32
N CYS A 154 -46.36 -7.33 -11.92
CA CYS A 154 -47.64 -7.65 -11.32
C CYS A 154 -47.66 -9.12 -10.85
N ASP A 155 -48.26 -9.31 -9.67
CA ASP A 155 -48.96 -10.52 -9.21
C ASP A 155 -48.19 -11.73 -8.66
N ILE A 156 -46.98 -11.56 -8.11
CA ILE A 156 -46.43 -12.59 -7.19
C ILE A 156 -46.89 -12.30 -5.76
N THR A 157 -47.88 -13.06 -5.30
CA THR A 157 -48.39 -13.03 -3.91
C THR A 157 -47.75 -14.10 -3.03
N ASN A 158 -47.13 -15.12 -3.61
CA ASN A 158 -46.46 -16.19 -2.88
C ASN A 158 -45.00 -15.80 -2.57
N PHE A 159 -44.81 -15.04 -1.50
CA PHE A 159 -43.47 -14.62 -1.06
C PHE A 159 -42.64 -15.77 -0.46
N ASP A 160 -43.27 -16.87 -0.01
CA ASP A 160 -42.54 -18.06 0.45
C ASP A 160 -41.84 -18.75 -0.72
N PHE A 161 -42.52 -18.81 -1.88
CA PHE A 161 -41.92 -19.32 -3.11
C PHE A 161 -40.70 -18.47 -3.54
N LEU A 162 -40.82 -17.14 -3.50
CA LEU A 162 -39.70 -16.25 -3.84
C LEU A 162 -38.50 -16.41 -2.89
N GLU A 163 -38.76 -16.63 -1.60
CA GLU A 163 -37.71 -16.90 -0.62
C GLU A 163 -36.96 -18.20 -0.92
N GLU A 164 -37.68 -19.28 -1.21
CA GLU A 164 -37.06 -20.58 -1.53
C GLU A 164 -36.28 -20.52 -2.85
N GLU A 165 -36.82 -19.84 -3.87
CA GLU A 165 -36.13 -19.66 -5.14
C GLU A 165 -34.77 -18.94 -4.96
N VAL A 166 -34.74 -17.83 -4.21
CA VAL A 166 -33.47 -17.13 -3.94
C VAL A 166 -32.49 -18.01 -3.18
N ARG A 167 -32.99 -18.85 -2.27
CA ARG A 167 -32.16 -19.79 -1.51
C ARG A 167 -31.55 -20.86 -2.42
N GLU A 168 -32.32 -21.43 -3.35
CA GLU A 168 -31.81 -22.40 -4.33
C GLU A 168 -30.77 -21.76 -5.25
N VAL A 169 -31.03 -20.56 -5.78
CA VAL A 169 -30.08 -19.81 -6.63
C VAL A 169 -28.78 -19.52 -5.86
N LEU A 170 -28.89 -19.09 -4.62
CA LEU A 170 -27.73 -18.82 -3.75
C LEU A 170 -26.90 -20.10 -3.51
N ALA A 171 -27.57 -21.21 -3.17
CA ALA A 171 -26.91 -22.50 -2.93
C ALA A 171 -26.16 -23.00 -4.17
N ASN A 172 -26.82 -22.97 -5.34
CA ASN A 172 -26.21 -23.33 -6.62
C ASN A 172 -24.98 -22.46 -6.92
N ARG A 173 -25.09 -21.14 -6.69
CA ARG A 173 -23.97 -20.22 -6.93
C ARG A 173 -22.79 -20.47 -6.00
N ILE A 174 -23.05 -20.75 -4.72
CA ILE A 174 -22.00 -21.10 -3.75
C ILE A 174 -21.30 -22.39 -4.16
N MET A 175 -22.05 -23.40 -4.62
CA MET A 175 -21.47 -24.63 -5.15
C MET A 175 -20.55 -24.36 -6.35
N GLU A 176 -20.93 -23.47 -7.26
CA GLU A 176 -20.07 -23.07 -8.39
C GLU A 176 -18.80 -22.36 -7.94
N ILE A 177 -18.90 -21.41 -7.00
CA ILE A 177 -17.74 -20.73 -6.43
C ILE A 177 -16.79 -21.77 -5.82
N ASN A 178 -17.29 -22.65 -4.95
CA ASN A 178 -16.48 -23.70 -4.32
C ASN A 178 -15.81 -24.64 -5.34
N ARG A 179 -16.51 -24.98 -6.43
CA ARG A 179 -15.93 -25.77 -7.53
C ARG A 179 -14.78 -25.03 -8.23
N SER A 180 -14.93 -23.72 -8.45
CA SER A 180 -13.86 -22.90 -9.02
C SER A 180 -12.63 -22.79 -8.12
N LEU A 181 -12.81 -22.70 -6.80
CA LEU A 181 -11.72 -22.72 -5.82
C LEU A 181 -10.90 -24.03 -5.88
N SER A 182 -11.55 -25.14 -6.22
CA SER A 182 -10.92 -26.45 -6.36
C SER A 182 -10.12 -26.60 -7.66
N ASN A 183 -10.48 -25.85 -8.72
CA ASN A 183 -9.97 -26.04 -10.08
C ASN A 183 -9.00 -24.96 -10.56
N VAL A 184 -8.97 -23.78 -9.94
CA VAL A 184 -8.17 -22.63 -10.38
C VAL A 184 -6.98 -22.40 -9.44
N SER A 185 -5.93 -21.75 -9.93
CA SER A 185 -5.03 -20.96 -9.09
C SER A 185 -5.88 -19.95 -8.31
N LEU A 186 -6.35 -20.32 -7.12
CA LEU A 186 -7.09 -19.52 -6.12
C LEU A 186 -6.60 -18.08 -5.92
N LEU A 187 -5.38 -17.83 -6.36
CA LEU A 187 -4.56 -16.66 -6.12
C LEU A 187 -4.29 -15.90 -7.41
N ASP A 188 -5.05 -16.19 -8.48
CA ASP A 188 -5.03 -15.33 -9.66
C ASP A 188 -5.50 -13.94 -9.25
N MET A 189 -4.55 -13.02 -9.22
CA MET A 189 -4.77 -11.62 -8.84
C MET A 189 -5.86 -10.94 -9.68
N LYS A 190 -6.21 -11.50 -10.84
CA LYS A 190 -7.30 -11.02 -11.70
C LYS A 190 -8.70 -11.23 -11.12
N GLN A 191 -8.86 -12.09 -10.11
CA GLN A 191 -10.16 -12.31 -9.45
C GLN A 191 -10.55 -11.14 -8.54
N PHE A 192 -9.56 -10.43 -8.00
CA PHE A 192 -9.78 -9.27 -7.15
C PHE A 192 -10.05 -8.03 -8.00
N ARG A 193 -11.12 -7.29 -7.68
CA ARG A 193 -11.34 -5.97 -8.30
C ARG A 193 -10.29 -4.97 -7.86
N GLU A 194 -9.99 -5.00 -6.57
CA GLU A 194 -8.91 -4.26 -5.93
C GLU A 194 -8.04 -5.29 -5.21
N ARG A 195 -6.78 -5.35 -5.58
CA ARG A 195 -5.88 -6.40 -5.09
C ARG A 195 -5.41 -6.10 -3.66
N PRO A 196 -5.05 -7.13 -2.87
CA PRO A 196 -4.52 -6.92 -1.53
C PRO A 196 -3.30 -5.98 -1.49
N ASP A 197 -2.41 -6.07 -2.48
CA ASP A 197 -1.27 -5.15 -2.62
C ASP A 197 -1.69 -3.71 -2.89
N GLU A 198 -2.75 -3.49 -3.66
CA GLU A 198 -3.28 -2.14 -3.92
C GLU A 198 -3.87 -1.52 -2.65
N ILE A 199 -4.57 -2.32 -1.84
CA ILE A 199 -5.10 -1.89 -0.53
C ILE A 199 -3.95 -1.49 0.39
N LEU A 200 -2.92 -2.33 0.52
CA LEU A 200 -1.74 -2.02 1.33
C LEU A 200 -0.97 -0.82 0.79
N ILE A 201 -0.84 -0.69 -0.53
CA ILE A 201 -0.23 0.49 -1.17
C ILE A 201 -1.01 1.74 -0.80
N LYS A 202 -2.34 1.77 -0.95
CA LYS A 202 -3.14 2.93 -0.53
C LYS A 202 -2.94 3.23 0.94
N HIS A 203 -2.95 2.21 1.81
CA HIS A 203 -2.75 2.42 3.24
C HIS A 203 -1.38 3.04 3.58
N PHE A 204 -0.29 2.51 3.02
CA PHE A 204 1.06 2.95 3.38
C PHE A 204 1.61 4.10 2.53
N CYS A 205 1.09 4.29 1.32
CA CYS A 205 1.63 5.21 0.31
C CYS A 205 0.71 6.37 -0.05
N ASP A 206 -0.50 6.47 0.51
CA ASP A 206 -1.36 7.64 0.39
C ASP A 206 -0.86 8.78 1.29
N CYS A 207 0.20 9.45 0.82
CA CYS A 207 0.87 10.47 1.58
C CYS A 207 1.68 11.45 0.71
N CYS A 208 2.24 12.50 1.34
CA CYS A 208 3.17 13.38 0.66
C CYS A 208 4.44 12.62 0.25
N TRP A 209 4.83 12.74 -1.03
CA TRP A 209 6.06 12.18 -1.60
C TRP A 209 7.07 13.27 -2.00
N VAL A 210 6.87 14.50 -1.55
CA VAL A 210 7.84 15.58 -1.76
C VAL A 210 9.14 15.22 -1.04
N HIS A 211 10.24 15.39 -1.76
CA HIS A 211 11.56 15.04 -1.28
C HIS A 211 12.20 16.19 -0.49
N CYS A 212 12.90 15.83 0.58
CA CYS A 212 13.76 16.75 1.32
C CYS A 212 14.75 17.36 0.32
N PRO A 213 14.87 18.70 0.27
CA PRO A 213 15.69 19.35 -0.74
C PRO A 213 17.18 19.02 -0.60
N PHE A 214 17.62 18.52 0.56
CA PHE A 214 19.01 18.17 0.82
C PHE A 214 19.30 16.68 0.71
N CYS A 215 18.52 15.82 1.36
CA CYS A 215 18.83 14.38 1.43
C CYS A 215 17.97 13.52 0.50
N LYS A 216 16.97 14.09 -0.20
CA LYS A 216 15.91 13.36 -0.92
C LYS A 216 15.10 12.37 -0.05
N GLY A 217 15.20 12.43 1.27
CA GLY A 217 14.31 11.70 2.17
C GLY A 217 12.85 12.14 1.98
N HIS A 218 11.90 11.29 2.33
CA HIS A 218 10.48 11.54 2.15
C HIS A 218 9.72 11.19 3.43
N LYS A 219 8.58 11.84 3.70
CA LYS A 219 7.70 11.48 4.82
C LYS A 219 6.26 11.85 4.51
N PRO A 220 5.29 11.07 5.04
CA PRO A 220 3.88 11.35 4.91
C PRO A 220 3.36 12.70 5.38
N LYS A 221 3.90 13.25 6.48
CA LYS A 221 3.35 14.41 7.21
C LYS A 221 4.48 15.31 7.74
N ASP A 222 4.27 16.62 7.67
CA ASP A 222 5.11 17.70 8.25
C ASP A 222 6.53 17.86 7.68
N HIS A 223 6.82 17.29 6.50
CA HIS A 223 8.10 17.44 5.80
C HIS A 223 9.34 17.33 6.73
N ASN A 224 9.35 16.29 7.57
CA ASN A 224 10.48 15.86 8.39
C ASN A 224 10.86 14.45 7.94
N VAL A 225 12.10 13.98 7.99
CA VAL A 225 12.47 12.64 7.47
C VAL A 225 12.93 11.75 8.63
N PRO A 226 12.39 10.53 8.81
CA PRO A 226 12.88 9.62 9.85
C PRO A 226 14.27 9.03 9.54
N PHE A 227 14.58 8.84 8.26
CA PHE A 227 15.87 8.32 7.79
C PHE A 227 16.63 9.37 7.00
N HIS A 228 17.24 10.32 7.71
CA HIS A 228 18.13 11.30 7.08
C HIS A 228 19.37 10.61 6.51
N ARG A 229 19.85 11.10 5.36
CA ARG A 229 21.00 10.54 4.65
C ARG A 229 21.97 11.62 4.15
N PRO A 230 23.26 11.28 3.94
CA PRO A 230 24.24 12.17 3.32
C PRO A 230 23.73 12.76 2.01
N LYS A 231 23.98 14.05 1.78
CA LYS A 231 23.56 14.72 0.55
C LYS A 231 24.17 14.03 -0.69
N GLY A 232 25.43 13.62 -0.63
CA GLY A 232 26.16 13.02 -1.75
C GLY A 232 25.51 11.77 -2.35
N ILE A 233 24.74 11.02 -1.55
CA ILE A 233 23.99 9.83 -2.02
C ILE A 233 23.01 10.19 -3.14
N ASN A 234 22.52 11.43 -3.18
CA ASN A 234 21.59 11.89 -4.21
C ASN A 234 22.25 12.65 -5.38
N GLY A 235 23.59 12.76 -5.39
CA GLY A 235 24.35 13.46 -6.41
C GLY A 235 24.79 14.89 -6.02
N CYS A 236 24.40 15.38 -4.85
CA CYS A 236 24.85 16.70 -4.37
C CYS A 236 26.38 16.74 -4.22
N HIS A 237 26.98 17.77 -4.81
CA HIS A 237 28.41 18.02 -4.84
C HIS A 237 28.68 19.53 -4.70
N PHE A 238 29.92 19.89 -4.40
CA PHE A 238 30.33 21.29 -4.36
C PHE A 238 30.33 21.90 -5.77
N ARG A 239 29.79 23.13 -5.91
CA ARG A 239 29.69 23.82 -7.21
C ARG A 239 31.08 23.92 -7.85
N ASN A 240 31.14 23.65 -9.16
CA ASN A 240 32.35 23.67 -9.98
C ASN A 240 33.46 22.68 -9.55
N THR A 241 33.12 21.65 -8.77
CA THR A 241 34.05 20.57 -8.46
C THR A 241 33.42 19.19 -8.68
N VAL A 242 34.25 18.15 -8.61
CA VAL A 242 33.77 16.77 -8.62
C VAL A 242 33.47 16.24 -7.21
N GLU A 243 33.70 17.02 -6.16
CA GLU A 243 33.69 16.57 -4.77
C GLU A 243 32.26 16.45 -4.25
N PHE A 244 31.85 15.25 -3.83
CA PHE A 244 30.55 15.03 -3.20
C PHE A 244 30.39 15.83 -1.90
N TRP A 245 29.14 16.14 -1.53
CA TRP A 245 28.83 16.69 -0.21
C TRP A 245 28.44 15.58 0.75
N ILE A 246 29.29 15.23 1.72
CA ILE A 246 29.07 14.05 2.59
C ILE A 246 28.22 14.31 3.85
N ASP A 247 28.05 15.57 4.26
CA ASP A 247 27.28 15.89 5.47
C ASP A 247 25.81 15.44 5.40
N PHE A 248 25.28 15.02 6.54
CA PHE A 248 23.85 14.84 6.74
C PHE A 248 23.16 16.21 6.72
N CYS A 249 21.90 16.24 6.26
CA CYS A 249 21.15 17.49 6.25
C CYS A 249 20.86 18.01 7.66
N THR A 250 20.75 17.13 8.66
CA THR A 250 20.53 17.49 10.07
C THR A 250 21.73 18.21 10.67
N THR A 251 22.94 17.76 10.38
CA THR A 251 24.21 18.44 10.73
C THR A 251 24.40 19.71 9.90
N SER A 252 24.06 19.68 8.61
CA SER A 252 24.22 20.83 7.71
C SER A 252 23.44 22.06 8.21
N VAL A 253 22.20 21.88 8.67
CA VAL A 253 21.31 23.00 9.07
C VAL A 253 21.69 23.66 10.41
N THR A 254 22.71 23.18 11.11
CA THR A 254 23.27 23.87 12.28
C THR A 254 24.52 24.70 11.94
N SER A 255 25.06 24.53 10.73
CA SER A 255 26.28 25.18 10.29
C SER A 255 26.06 26.59 9.72
N ASN A 256 27.14 27.37 9.65
CA ASN A 256 27.19 28.63 8.89
C ASN A 256 27.56 28.41 7.40
N CYS A 257 27.56 27.16 6.93
CA CYS A 257 27.84 26.86 5.53
C CYS A 257 26.73 27.42 4.62
N ARG A 258 27.11 27.80 3.39
CA ARG A 258 26.19 28.34 2.40
C ARG A 258 25.83 27.29 1.35
N PHE A 259 24.65 27.40 0.76
CA PHE A 259 24.21 26.56 -0.36
C PHE A 259 23.47 27.38 -1.41
N TYR A 260 23.45 26.85 -2.64
CA TYR A 260 22.65 27.38 -3.75
C TYR A 260 21.32 26.60 -3.80
N PRO A 261 20.16 27.27 -3.91
CA PRO A 261 18.85 26.60 -3.92
C PRO A 261 18.56 25.83 -5.22
N SER A 262 19.20 26.22 -6.33
CA SER A 262 19.18 25.52 -7.62
C SER A 262 20.53 25.67 -8.32
N HIS A 263 20.72 24.96 -9.44
CA HIS A 263 21.93 25.07 -10.25
C HIS A 263 22.05 26.41 -10.98
N GLU A 264 20.92 27.04 -11.33
CA GLU A 264 20.88 28.32 -12.02
C GLU A 264 20.94 29.54 -11.08
N SER A 265 20.78 29.32 -9.77
CA SER A 265 20.77 30.40 -8.79
C SER A 265 22.18 30.89 -8.51
N GLU A 266 22.39 32.20 -8.60
CA GLU A 266 23.62 32.86 -8.13
C GLU A 266 23.54 33.28 -6.66
N ASP A 267 22.33 33.30 -6.09
CA ASP A 267 22.10 33.62 -4.70
C ASP A 267 22.44 32.42 -3.80
N THR A 268 23.08 32.73 -2.68
CA THR A 268 23.40 31.73 -1.66
C THR A 268 22.68 32.04 -0.37
N TYR A 269 22.26 30.97 0.31
CA TYR A 269 21.60 31.05 1.61
C TYR A 269 22.43 30.29 2.64
N LEU A 270 22.39 30.74 3.89
CA LEU A 270 22.95 29.97 5.00
C LEU A 270 22.11 28.72 5.20
N LEU A 271 22.76 27.57 5.42
CA LEU A 271 22.07 26.30 5.65
C LEU A 271 21.17 26.35 6.88
N LYS A 272 21.58 27.05 7.95
CA LYS A 272 20.72 27.30 9.13
C LYS A 272 19.49 28.18 8.86
N GLU A 273 19.48 28.89 7.73
CA GLU A 273 18.37 29.74 7.29
C GLU A 273 17.69 29.20 6.03
N TYR A 274 17.82 27.89 5.75
CA TYR A 274 17.36 27.28 4.49
C TYR A 274 15.91 27.60 4.12
N ARG A 275 15.02 27.81 5.09
CA ARG A 275 13.61 28.16 4.85
C ARG A 275 13.42 29.47 4.08
N LYS A 276 14.41 30.37 4.11
CA LYS A 276 14.42 31.63 3.34
C LYS A 276 14.73 31.41 1.85
N ALA A 277 15.19 30.22 1.46
CA ALA A 277 15.64 29.91 0.09
C ALA A 277 14.50 29.55 -0.88
N GLY A 278 13.26 29.93 -0.54
CA GLY A 278 12.07 29.79 -1.39
C GLY A 278 11.11 28.66 -0.98
N PRO A 279 9.96 28.54 -1.67
CA PRO A 279 8.85 27.65 -1.29
C PRO A 279 9.25 26.18 -1.14
N ARG A 280 10.22 25.72 -1.96
CA ARG A 280 10.76 24.35 -1.89
C ARG A 280 11.36 23.99 -0.52
N PHE A 281 11.82 24.99 0.23
CA PHE A 281 12.52 24.83 1.50
C PHE A 281 11.66 25.27 2.70
N ALA A 282 10.75 26.22 2.50
CA ALA A 282 10.00 26.89 3.57
C ALA A 282 9.23 25.91 4.48
N ASP A 283 8.57 24.92 3.88
CA ASP A 283 7.70 23.99 4.59
C ASP A 283 8.45 22.81 5.24
N TRP A 284 9.77 22.70 5.03
CA TRP A 284 10.56 21.61 5.59
C TRP A 284 10.90 21.85 7.07
N SER A 285 10.82 20.79 7.87
CA SER A 285 11.25 20.77 9.26
C SER A 285 12.39 19.78 9.43
N ILE A 286 13.59 20.26 9.15
CA ILE A 286 14.84 19.52 9.37
C ILE A 286 15.32 19.86 10.77
N THR A 287 15.03 18.96 11.71
CA THR A 287 15.54 19.08 13.08
C THR A 287 16.98 18.59 13.14
N PRO A 288 17.86 19.25 13.91
CA PRO A 288 19.16 18.70 14.25
C PRO A 288 18.96 17.37 14.99
N ASP A 289 19.10 16.27 14.28
CA ASP A 289 19.17 14.93 14.82
C ASP A 289 20.62 14.43 14.67
N LEU A 290 21.22 14.07 15.81
CA LEU A 290 22.56 13.51 15.91
C LEU A 290 22.58 12.00 15.66
N SER A 291 21.42 11.39 15.37
CA SER A 291 21.33 10.01 14.89
C SER A 291 21.83 9.93 13.44
N GLU A 292 23.13 10.19 13.24
CA GLU A 292 23.80 9.91 11.97
C GLU A 292 23.80 8.40 11.74
N LEU A 293 22.74 7.90 11.09
CA LEU A 293 22.44 6.48 11.02
C LEU A 293 23.64 5.69 10.45
N PRO A 294 24.19 4.73 11.21
CA PRO A 294 25.24 3.82 10.75
C PRO A 294 24.91 3.18 9.39
N TYR A 295 23.63 2.93 9.13
CA TYR A 295 23.14 2.44 7.84
C TYR A 295 23.67 3.26 6.66
N TRP A 296 23.53 4.59 6.69
CA TRP A 296 23.93 5.44 5.56
C TRP A 296 25.43 5.63 5.46
N LYS A 297 26.16 5.53 6.58
CA LYS A 297 27.63 5.53 6.61
C LYS A 297 28.17 4.27 5.93
N TRP A 298 27.64 3.10 6.31
CA TRP A 298 27.92 1.83 5.63
C TRP A 298 27.55 1.89 4.15
N PHE A 299 26.37 2.39 3.80
CA PHE A 299 25.90 2.50 2.41
C PHE A 299 26.90 3.25 1.52
N VAL A 300 27.34 4.43 1.96
CA VAL A 300 28.32 5.24 1.21
C VAL A 300 29.62 4.49 1.02
N CYS A 301 30.15 3.87 2.08
CA CYS A 301 31.37 3.06 1.99
C CYS A 301 31.20 1.88 1.04
N ARG A 302 30.06 1.19 1.11
CA ARG A 302 29.76 -0.01 0.33
C ARG A 302 29.62 0.27 -1.16
N TYR A 303 28.97 1.38 -1.51
CA TYR A 303 28.67 1.77 -2.88
C TYR A 303 29.51 2.95 -3.37
N GLN A 304 30.66 3.22 -2.75
CA GLN A 304 31.51 4.37 -3.08
C GLN A 304 31.80 4.44 -4.59
N LYS A 305 32.34 3.37 -5.16
CA LYS A 305 32.70 3.32 -6.59
C LYS A 305 31.49 3.41 -7.51
N ASP A 306 30.37 2.80 -7.12
CA ASP A 306 29.13 2.83 -7.89
C ASP A 306 28.53 4.23 -7.93
N LEU A 307 28.49 4.94 -6.78
CA LEU A 307 28.06 6.32 -6.68
C LEU A 307 28.96 7.27 -7.50
N GLU A 308 30.28 7.11 -7.39
CA GLU A 308 31.23 7.91 -8.16
C GLU A 308 31.04 7.75 -9.66
N ARG A 309 30.82 6.51 -10.14
CA ARG A 309 30.54 6.23 -11.54
C ARG A 309 29.16 6.76 -11.96
N PHE A 310 28.14 6.56 -11.13
CA PHE A 310 26.75 6.92 -11.46
C PHE A 310 26.57 8.43 -11.63
N TYR A 311 27.27 9.24 -10.84
CA TYR A 311 27.17 10.70 -10.89
C TYR A 311 28.30 11.40 -11.63
N ASP A 312 29.36 10.67 -12.02
CA ASP A 312 30.61 11.25 -12.49
C ASP A 312 31.17 12.29 -11.49
N LYS A 313 31.32 11.84 -10.24
CA LYS A 313 31.78 12.63 -9.09
C LYS A 313 32.71 11.78 -8.22
N LYS A 314 33.35 12.36 -7.20
CA LYS A 314 34.40 11.73 -6.39
C LYS A 314 34.23 12.03 -4.90
N PHE A 315 34.46 11.02 -4.07
CA PHE A 315 34.61 11.21 -2.62
C PHE A 315 36.05 11.60 -2.29
N GLN A 316 36.39 12.86 -2.55
CA GLN A 316 37.73 13.42 -2.35
C GLN A 316 37.66 14.86 -1.83
N GLY A 317 38.78 15.37 -1.33
CA GLY A 317 38.87 16.75 -0.84
C GLY A 317 37.84 16.98 0.27
N ARG A 318 36.97 17.99 0.10
CA ARG A 318 35.90 18.28 1.07
C ARG A 318 34.84 17.18 1.17
N GLY A 319 34.75 16.33 0.15
CA GLY A 319 33.82 15.20 0.09
C GLY A 319 34.43 13.87 0.50
N GLU A 320 35.62 13.85 1.07
CA GLU A 320 36.28 12.61 1.47
C GLU A 320 35.46 11.87 2.53
N ILE A 321 35.32 10.55 2.35
CA ILE A 321 34.61 9.70 3.31
C ILE A 321 35.49 9.53 4.57
N PRO A 322 34.99 9.90 5.76
CA PRO A 322 35.76 9.74 6.99
C PRO A 322 36.16 8.28 7.24
N ASN A 323 37.40 8.04 7.69
CA ASN A 323 37.91 6.69 7.96
C ASN A 323 37.05 5.92 8.98
N GLU A 324 36.44 6.62 9.93
CA GLU A 324 35.52 6.02 10.90
C GLU A 324 34.29 5.36 10.25
N TRP A 325 33.82 5.87 9.11
CA TRP A 325 32.68 5.30 8.42
C TRP A 325 32.99 3.92 7.83
N ARG A 326 34.26 3.66 7.53
CA ARG A 326 34.73 2.37 6.99
C ARG A 326 34.69 1.25 8.03
N LYS A 327 34.51 1.58 9.32
CA LYS A 327 34.41 0.60 10.41
C LYS A 327 33.02 -0.01 10.55
N PHE A 328 31.98 0.60 9.96
CA PHE A 328 30.61 0.09 10.06
C PHE A 328 30.43 -1.15 9.19
N THR A 329 29.96 -2.24 9.81
CA THR A 329 29.61 -3.47 9.09
C THR A 329 28.18 -3.44 8.58
N LYS A 330 27.85 -4.33 7.63
CA LYS A 330 26.47 -4.52 7.15
C LYS A 330 25.51 -4.89 8.29
N GLN A 331 25.96 -5.74 9.21
CA GLN A 331 25.15 -6.16 10.36
C GLN A 331 24.85 -4.96 11.27
N GLN A 332 25.86 -4.13 11.60
CA GLN A 332 25.67 -2.91 12.38
C GLN A 332 24.75 -1.91 11.68
N ALA A 333 24.84 -1.79 10.35
CA ALA A 333 23.94 -0.98 9.55
C ALA A 333 22.49 -1.44 9.69
N ILE A 334 22.21 -2.74 9.53
CA ILE A 334 20.86 -3.31 9.67
C ILE A 334 20.35 -3.18 11.12
N GLU A 335 21.18 -3.48 12.12
CA GLU A 335 20.83 -3.34 13.54
C GLU A 335 20.48 -1.90 13.92
N SER A 336 21.15 -0.92 13.30
CA SER A 336 20.86 0.49 13.57
C SER A 336 19.43 0.89 13.18
N LEU A 337 18.83 0.23 12.19
CA LEU A 337 17.45 0.49 11.76
C LEU A 337 16.41 0.08 12.81
N LYS A 338 16.73 -0.90 13.67
CA LYS A 338 15.83 -1.41 14.72
C LYS A 338 15.71 -0.48 15.93
N LYS A 339 16.59 0.52 16.05
CA LYS A 339 16.66 1.46 17.18
C LYS A 339 15.86 2.74 16.97
N ILE A 340 15.41 2.97 15.74
CA ILE A 340 14.41 3.95 15.31
C ILE A 340 13.06 3.25 15.44
#